data_AF-U5WWB1-F1
#
_entry.id   AF-U5WWB1-F1
#
_cell.length_a   1.000
_cell.length_b   1.000
_cell.length_c   1.000
_cell.angle_alpha   90.00
_cell.angle_beta   90.00
_cell.angle_gamma   90.00
#
_symmetry.space_group_name_H-M   'P 1'
#
loop_
_entity.id
_entity.type
_entity.pdbx_description
1 polymer ?
#
loop_
_entity_poly.entity_id
_entity_poly.type
_entity_poly.pdbx_seq_one_letter_code
_entity_poly.pdbx_strand_id
1 'polypeptide(L)'
;MSFVIATPDVVALAAADLADIGSTLTAANAAAAVPTSGLAAAAADEVSKAIAAVFSSYAQQYQALSAQVATLQGQFVRTLTDAGNAYAAAEAANVSPLQTLEQFLLGAITAPTIAGRPLIGNGTNGAPGTGEPGGPGGYLMGNGGNGGSGAPGQAGGAGGAAGLLGNGGAGGVGGTGASGGKGGTGGWLWGNGGAGGPAAPAAAPVAQVATRCS
;
A
#
# COMPACT_ATOMS: atom_id res chain seq x y z
N MET A 1 -20.96 10.25 10.93
CA MET A 1 -20.41 8.90 10.63
C MET A 1 -19.75 8.40 11.90
N SER A 2 -20.27 7.35 12.54
CA SER A 2 -19.60 6.74 13.70
C SER A 2 -18.58 5.72 13.21
N PHE A 3 -17.33 5.85 13.63
CA PHE A 3 -16.32 4.82 13.38
C PHE A 3 -16.44 3.76 14.47
N VAL A 4 -16.56 2.49 14.07
CA VAL A 4 -16.45 1.36 15.01
C VAL A 4 -14.97 0.98 15.04
N ILE A 5 -14.34 1.12 16.20
CA ILE A 5 -12.99 0.62 16.44
C ILE A 5 -13.15 -0.71 17.16
N ALA A 6 -12.77 -1.80 16.49
CA ALA A 6 -12.68 -3.13 17.07
C ALA A 6 -11.23 -3.56 17.03
N THR A 7 -10.68 -3.98 18.17
CA THR A 7 -9.34 -4.56 18.28
C THR A 7 -9.48 -6.08 18.27
N PRO A 8 -9.10 -6.79 17.18
CA PRO A 8 -9.32 -8.24 17.07
C PRO A 8 -8.74 -9.03 18.25
N ASP A 9 -7.58 -8.62 18.76
CA ASP A 9 -6.92 -9.25 19.91
C ASP A 9 -7.76 -9.19 21.21
N VAL A 10 -8.44 -8.06 21.46
CA VAL A 10 -9.29 -7.89 22.65
C VAL A 10 -10.54 -8.76 22.53
N VAL A 11 -11.10 -8.88 21.33
CA VAL A 11 -12.26 -9.76 21.07
C VAL A 11 -11.88 -11.22 21.25
N ALA A 12 -10.69 -11.63 20.78
CA ALA A 12 -10.18 -12.98 20.96
C ALA A 12 -9.94 -13.32 22.44
N LEU A 13 -9.34 -12.42 23.21
CA LEU A 13 -9.16 -12.58 24.66
C LEU A 13 -10.51 -12.69 25.38
N ALA A 14 -11.46 -11.83 25.07
CA ALA A 14 -12.79 -11.89 25.67
C ALA A 14 -13.52 -13.21 25.36
N ALA A 15 -13.36 -13.74 24.14
CA ALA A 15 -13.93 -15.03 23.76
C ALA A 15 -13.30 -16.19 24.57
N ALA A 16 -11.99 -16.13 24.83
CA ALA A 16 -11.30 -17.11 25.68
C ALA A 16 -11.77 -17.04 27.13
N ASP A 17 -11.84 -15.84 27.72
CA ASP A 17 -12.35 -15.63 29.09
C ASP A 17 -13.79 -16.17 29.24
N LEU A 18 -14.65 -15.94 28.25
CA LEU A 18 -16.02 -16.45 28.24
C LEU A 18 -16.08 -17.98 28.13
N ALA A 19 -15.14 -18.60 27.41
CA ALA A 19 -15.03 -20.06 27.34
C ALA A 19 -14.64 -20.65 28.71
N ASP A 20 -13.69 -20.01 29.39
CA ASP A 20 -13.23 -20.42 30.73
C ASP A 20 -14.33 -20.28 31.79
N ILE A 21 -15.09 -19.18 31.75
CA ILE A 21 -16.27 -18.98 32.59
C ILE A 21 -17.30 -20.09 32.33
N GLY A 22 -17.54 -20.45 31.06
CA GLY A 22 -18.48 -21.50 30.70
C GLY A 22 -18.09 -22.88 31.16
N SER A 23 -16.79 -23.19 31.05
CA SER A 23 -16.23 -24.44 31.57
C SER A 23 -16.39 -24.53 33.08
N THR A 24 -16.05 -23.44 33.79
CA THR A 24 -16.19 -23.34 35.25
C THR A 24 -17.65 -23.50 35.69
N LEU A 25 -18.58 -22.84 35.00
CA LEU A 25 -20.01 -22.92 35.31
C LEU A 25 -20.57 -24.32 35.04
N THR A 26 -20.16 -24.95 33.94
CA THR A 26 -20.55 -26.33 33.61
C THR A 26 -20.05 -27.31 34.67
N ALA A 27 -18.80 -27.17 35.10
CA ALA A 27 -18.21 -27.99 36.16
C ALA A 27 -18.94 -27.80 37.50
N ALA A 28 -19.26 -26.55 37.87
CA ALA A 28 -20.00 -26.24 39.08
C ALA A 28 -21.42 -26.82 39.05
N ASN A 29 -22.13 -26.70 37.92
CA ASN A 29 -23.47 -27.28 37.76
C ASN A 29 -23.46 -28.81 37.83
N ALA A 30 -22.45 -29.45 37.23
CA ALA A 30 -22.27 -30.90 37.33
C ALA A 30 -21.99 -31.35 38.77
N ALA A 31 -21.13 -30.64 39.50
CA ALA A 31 -20.83 -30.93 40.91
C ALA A 31 -22.06 -30.76 41.81
N ALA A 32 -22.91 -29.77 41.52
CA ALA A 32 -24.15 -29.51 42.26
C ALA A 32 -25.31 -30.46 41.90
N ALA A 33 -25.24 -31.19 40.77
CA ALA A 33 -26.35 -31.98 40.26
C ALA A 33 -26.85 -33.03 41.25
N VAL A 34 -25.97 -33.94 41.68
CA VAL A 34 -26.31 -35.04 42.60
C VAL A 34 -26.82 -34.55 43.96
N PRO A 35 -26.13 -33.64 44.68
CA PRO A 35 -26.57 -33.21 46.01
C PRO A 35 -27.89 -32.42 45.99
N THR A 36 -28.27 -31.81 44.86
CA THR A 36 -29.52 -31.05 44.75
C THR A 36 -30.70 -31.88 44.22
N SER A 37 -30.47 -32.89 43.38
CA SER A 37 -31.53 -33.77 42.86
C SER A 37 -31.83 -34.97 43.75
N GLY A 38 -30.97 -35.26 44.74
CA GLY A 38 -31.09 -36.41 45.65
C GLY A 38 -31.45 -36.02 47.09
N LEU A 39 -32.27 -34.97 47.27
CA LEU A 39 -32.64 -34.49 48.60
C LEU A 39 -33.46 -35.53 49.36
N ALA A 40 -32.96 -35.91 50.54
CA ALA A 40 -33.71 -36.76 51.47
C ALA A 40 -34.75 -35.93 52.23
N ALA A 41 -35.90 -36.55 52.55
CA ALA A 41 -36.90 -35.94 53.41
C ALA A 41 -36.32 -35.71 54.82
N ALA A 42 -36.56 -34.53 55.40
CA ALA A 42 -36.07 -34.19 56.74
C ALA A 42 -36.69 -35.05 57.86
N ALA A 43 -37.92 -35.52 57.64
CA ALA A 43 -38.64 -36.44 58.51
C ALA A 43 -39.52 -37.40 57.67
N ALA A 44 -40.09 -38.42 58.33
CA ALA A 44 -40.87 -39.47 57.67
C ALA A 44 -42.29 -39.05 57.27
N ASP A 45 -42.73 -37.84 57.63
CA ASP A 45 -44.04 -37.32 57.30
C ASP A 45 -44.17 -36.95 55.82
N GLU A 46 -45.41 -36.95 55.33
CA GLU A 46 -45.70 -36.70 53.92
C GLU A 46 -45.39 -35.26 53.48
N VAL A 47 -45.39 -34.29 54.40
CA VAL A 47 -45.03 -32.90 54.07
C VAL A 47 -43.53 -32.80 53.80
N SER A 48 -42.69 -33.39 54.66
CA SER A 48 -41.24 -33.48 54.45
C SER A 48 -40.87 -34.20 53.16
N LYS A 49 -41.55 -35.30 52.84
CA LYS A 49 -41.34 -36.03 51.56
C LYS A 49 -41.76 -35.18 50.36
N ALA A 50 -42.91 -34.51 50.43
CA ALA A 50 -43.39 -33.64 49.35
C ALA A 50 -42.43 -32.47 49.11
N ILE A 51 -41.91 -31.84 50.16
CA ILE A 51 -40.92 -30.76 50.06
C ILE A 51 -39.64 -31.27 49.37
N ALA A 52 -39.09 -32.41 49.81
CA ALA A 52 -37.90 -33.00 49.19
C ALA A 52 -38.12 -33.35 47.71
N ALA A 53 -39.31 -33.85 47.35
CA ALA A 53 -39.68 -34.14 45.97
C ALA A 53 -39.77 -32.88 45.10
N VAL A 54 -40.34 -31.79 45.63
CA VAL A 54 -40.42 -30.50 44.91
C VAL A 54 -39.03 -29.95 44.61
N PHE A 55 -38.14 -29.90 45.61
CA PHE A 55 -36.78 -29.41 45.39
C PHE A 55 -35.98 -30.31 44.43
N SER A 56 -36.11 -31.63 44.55
CA SER A 56 -35.43 -32.57 43.64
C SER A 56 -35.91 -32.41 42.20
N SER A 57 -37.22 -32.22 41.99
CA SER A 57 -37.80 -31.94 40.67
C SER A 57 -37.34 -30.59 40.11
N TYR A 58 -37.29 -29.55 40.94
CA TYR A 58 -36.78 -28.25 40.52
C TYR A 58 -35.30 -28.31 40.12
N ALA A 59 -34.47 -29.04 40.88
CA ALA A 59 -33.07 -29.27 40.55
C ALA A 59 -32.91 -29.98 39.19
N GLN A 60 -33.72 -30.99 38.90
CA GLN A 60 -33.70 -31.68 37.60
C GLN A 60 -34.07 -30.73 36.43
N GLN A 61 -35.08 -29.88 36.62
CA GLN A 61 -35.46 -28.87 35.63
C GLN A 61 -34.34 -27.83 35.43
N TYR A 62 -33.73 -27.37 36.53
CA TYR A 62 -32.57 -26.48 36.47
C TYR A 62 -31.41 -27.09 35.70
N GLN A 63 -31.09 -28.38 35.95
CA GLN A 63 -30.02 -29.07 35.23
C GLN A 63 -30.29 -29.14 33.72
N ALA A 64 -31.53 -29.46 33.33
CA ALA A 64 -31.94 -29.46 31.93
C ALA A 64 -31.81 -28.08 31.26
N LEU A 65 -32.17 -27.01 31.98
CA LEU A 65 -31.99 -25.64 31.50
C LEU A 65 -30.51 -25.26 31.41
N SER A 66 -29.71 -25.62 32.41
CA SER A 66 -28.27 -25.31 32.45
C SER A 66 -27.51 -25.92 31.27
N ALA A 67 -27.91 -27.11 30.81
CA ALA A 67 -27.35 -27.74 29.62
C ALA A 67 -27.70 -26.99 28.32
N GLN A 68 -28.93 -26.45 28.23
CA GLN A 68 -29.33 -25.59 27.10
C GLN A 68 -28.53 -24.28 27.09
N VAL A 69 -28.34 -23.67 28.26
CA VAL A 69 -27.54 -22.45 28.42
C VAL A 69 -26.07 -22.71 28.06
N ALA A 70 -25.49 -23.83 28.47
CA ALA A 70 -24.11 -24.20 28.09
C ALA A 70 -23.96 -24.34 26.57
N THR A 71 -24.96 -24.90 25.89
CA THR A 71 -24.97 -24.99 24.42
C THR A 71 -25.02 -23.60 23.77
N LEU A 72 -25.91 -22.73 24.26
CA LEU A 72 -26.04 -21.35 23.78
C LEU A 72 -24.75 -20.57 24.00
N GLN A 73 -24.13 -20.67 25.18
CA GLN A 73 -22.86 -20.03 25.47
C GLN A 73 -21.77 -20.52 24.53
N GLY A 74 -21.68 -21.82 24.27
CA GLY A 74 -20.72 -22.37 23.32
C GLY A 74 -20.94 -21.87 21.88
N GLN A 75 -22.19 -21.59 21.49
CA GLN A 75 -22.49 -20.93 20.20
C GLN A 75 -22.09 -19.46 20.22
N PHE A 76 -22.38 -18.74 21.31
CA PHE A 76 -22.02 -17.33 21.46
C PHE A 76 -20.51 -17.09 21.36
N VAL A 77 -19.70 -17.90 22.06
CA VAL A 77 -18.23 -17.82 22.01
C VAL A 77 -17.70 -18.07 20.60
N ARG A 78 -18.27 -19.04 19.88
CA ARG A 78 -17.91 -19.32 18.47
C ARG A 78 -18.21 -18.12 17.57
N THR A 79 -19.43 -17.59 17.64
CA THR A 79 -19.82 -16.41 16.85
C THR A 79 -18.94 -15.19 17.16
N LEU A 80 -18.57 -14.99 18.42
CA LEU A 80 -17.68 -13.89 18.83
C LEU A 80 -16.27 -14.06 18.25
N THR A 81 -15.75 -15.28 18.25
CA THR A 81 -14.45 -15.62 17.65
C THR A 81 -14.47 -15.38 16.14
N ASP A 82 -15.52 -15.83 15.45
CA ASP A 82 -15.69 -15.64 14.01
C ASP A 82 -15.78 -14.15 13.64
N ALA A 83 -16.48 -13.35 14.46
CA ALA A 83 -16.54 -11.90 14.29
C ALA A 83 -15.16 -11.25 14.45
N GLY A 84 -14.37 -11.64 15.46
CA GLY A 84 -13.00 -11.18 15.65
C GLY A 84 -12.11 -11.47 14.44
N ASN A 85 -12.20 -12.68 13.90
CA ASN A 85 -11.48 -13.08 12.68
C ASN A 85 -11.89 -12.26 11.45
N ALA A 86 -13.19 -11.94 11.32
CA ALA A 86 -13.69 -11.10 10.23
C ALA A 86 -13.11 -9.68 10.28
N TYR A 87 -13.00 -9.08 11.47
CA TYR A 87 -12.35 -7.77 11.63
C TYR A 87 -10.85 -7.83 11.28
N ALA A 88 -10.12 -8.85 11.75
CA ALA A 88 -8.72 -9.04 11.39
C ALA A 88 -8.53 -9.23 9.87
N ALA A 89 -9.40 -10.00 9.22
CA ALA A 89 -9.37 -10.18 7.77
C ALA A 89 -9.65 -8.87 7.01
N ALA A 90 -10.56 -8.03 7.51
CA ALA A 90 -10.83 -6.72 6.93
C ALA A 90 -9.62 -5.77 7.05
N GLU A 91 -8.90 -5.78 8.18
CA GLU A 91 -7.66 -5.03 8.33
C GLU A 91 -6.59 -5.51 7.35
N ALA A 92 -6.38 -6.83 7.24
CA ALA A 92 -5.40 -7.41 6.29
C ALA A 92 -5.75 -7.08 4.82
N ALA A 93 -7.03 -7.13 4.46
CA ALA A 93 -7.50 -6.77 3.12
C ALA A 93 -7.19 -5.30 2.78
N ASN A 94 -7.25 -4.39 3.76
CA ASN A 94 -6.92 -2.97 3.57
C ASN A 94 -5.41 -2.67 3.54
N VAL A 95 -4.56 -3.55 4.08
CA VAL A 95 -3.08 -3.41 4.00
C VAL A 95 -2.55 -3.84 2.63
N SER A 96 -3.17 -4.83 1.98
CA SER A 96 -2.71 -5.39 0.70
C SER A 96 -2.58 -4.38 -0.47
N PRO A 97 -3.48 -3.38 -0.64
CA PRO A 97 -3.35 -2.39 -1.70
C PRO A 97 -2.22 -1.40 -1.41
N LEU A 98 -1.96 -1.09 -0.14
CA LEU A 98 -0.86 -0.22 0.28
C LEU A 98 0.49 -0.88 0.03
N GLN A 99 0.64 -2.17 0.36
CA GLN A 99 1.87 -2.93 0.06
C GLN A 99 2.11 -3.08 -1.45
N THR A 100 1.04 -3.22 -2.24
CA THR A 100 1.14 -3.25 -3.71
C THR A 100 1.58 -1.89 -4.25
N LEU A 101 1.06 -0.79 -3.69
CA LEU A 101 1.48 0.56 -4.05
C LEU A 101 2.94 0.83 -3.68
N GLU A 102 3.38 0.39 -2.50
CA GLU A 102 4.78 0.48 -2.08
C GLU A 102 5.71 -0.31 -2.99
N GLN A 103 5.36 -1.54 -3.36
CA GLN A 103 6.12 -2.34 -4.32
C GLN A 103 6.14 -1.72 -5.71
N PHE A 104 5.04 -1.09 -6.13
CA PHE A 104 4.98 -0.32 -7.38
C PHE A 104 5.89 0.92 -7.33
N LEU A 105 5.90 1.66 -6.22
CA LEU A 105 6.76 2.83 -6.02
C LEU A 105 8.24 2.44 -5.92
N LEU A 106 8.58 1.44 -5.10
CA LEU A 106 9.93 0.93 -4.98
C LEU A 106 10.42 0.33 -6.30
N GLY A 107 9.57 -0.45 -6.98
CA GLY A 107 9.83 -0.97 -8.32
C GLY A 107 9.98 0.11 -9.38
N ALA A 108 9.30 1.25 -9.26
CA ALA A 108 9.49 2.40 -10.13
C ALA A 108 10.83 3.12 -9.87
N ILE A 109 11.29 3.15 -8.61
CA ILE A 109 12.58 3.72 -8.21
C ILE A 109 13.74 2.81 -8.62
N THR A 110 13.58 1.49 -8.49
CA THR A 110 14.60 0.48 -8.83
C THR A 110 14.37 -0.15 -10.21
N ALA A 111 13.64 0.53 -11.11
CA ALA A 111 13.05 -0.08 -12.29
C ALA A 111 14.05 -0.89 -13.13
N PRO A 112 13.68 -2.12 -13.58
CA PRO A 112 14.50 -2.91 -14.48
C PRO A 112 14.71 -2.13 -15.77
N THR A 113 15.96 -1.98 -16.20
CA THR A 113 16.25 -1.37 -17.49
C THR A 113 15.94 -2.36 -18.61
N ILE A 114 15.13 -1.97 -19.60
CA ILE A 114 15.07 -2.72 -20.86
C ILE A 114 16.20 -2.16 -21.74
N ALA A 115 17.20 -2.99 -22.05
CA ALA A 115 18.38 -2.60 -22.83
C ALA A 115 19.10 -1.32 -22.31
N GLY A 116 19.24 -1.18 -20.98
CA GLY A 116 19.95 -0.05 -20.36
C GLY A 116 19.15 1.24 -20.25
N ARG A 117 17.87 1.25 -20.67
CA ARG A 117 16.96 2.39 -20.50
C ARG A 117 15.92 2.09 -19.41
N PRO A 118 15.68 3.01 -18.46
CA PRO A 118 14.74 2.80 -17.37
C PRO A 118 13.29 2.69 -17.87
N LEU A 119 12.43 1.97 -17.16
CA LEU A 119 10.99 1.99 -17.44
C LEU A 119 10.37 3.33 -17.06
N ILE A 120 10.80 3.90 -15.93
CA ILE A 120 10.33 5.20 -15.42
C ILE A 120 11.56 6.05 -15.09
N GLY A 121 11.60 7.28 -15.60
CA GLY A 121 12.69 8.23 -15.35
C GLY A 121 12.96 9.15 -16.54
N ASN A 122 13.50 10.34 -16.28
CA ASN A 122 13.86 11.27 -17.35
C ASN A 122 15.16 10.85 -18.05
N GLY A 123 15.32 11.26 -19.30
CA GLY A 123 16.54 11.07 -20.07
C GLY A 123 17.68 11.96 -19.56
N THR A 124 18.91 11.47 -19.65
CA THR A 124 20.12 12.22 -19.28
C THR A 124 20.33 13.40 -20.23
N ASN A 125 20.66 14.58 -19.71
CA ASN A 125 20.98 15.73 -20.57
C ASN A 125 22.36 15.55 -21.22
N GLY A 126 22.52 16.03 -22.45
CA GLY A 126 23.83 16.11 -23.09
C GLY A 126 24.74 17.13 -22.39
N ALA A 127 26.04 16.88 -22.37
CA ALA A 127 26.99 17.77 -21.69
C ALA A 127 27.06 19.16 -22.38
N PRO A 128 27.04 20.28 -21.64
CA PRO A 128 27.18 21.61 -22.24
C PRO A 128 28.53 21.78 -22.96
N GLY A 129 28.51 22.51 -24.08
CA GLY A 129 29.70 22.80 -24.89
C GLY A 129 30.23 21.62 -25.72
N THR A 130 29.52 20.49 -25.75
CA THR A 130 29.93 19.28 -26.50
C THR A 130 29.08 19.02 -27.74
N GLY A 131 27.89 19.62 -27.83
CA GLY A 131 26.89 19.28 -28.82
C GLY A 131 26.29 17.87 -28.65
N GLU A 132 26.49 17.21 -27.49
CA GLU A 132 25.97 15.87 -27.24
C GLU A 132 24.43 15.85 -27.24
N PRO A 133 23.81 14.82 -27.85
CA PRO A 133 22.37 14.66 -27.80
C PRO A 133 21.90 14.31 -26.38
N GLY A 134 20.72 14.78 -26.02
CA GLY A 134 20.02 14.34 -24.83
C GLY A 134 19.61 12.88 -24.95
N GLY A 135 19.83 12.12 -23.87
CA GLY A 135 19.39 10.75 -23.73
C GLY A 135 17.86 10.64 -23.73
N PRO A 136 17.33 9.49 -24.16
CA PRO A 136 15.89 9.28 -24.20
C PRO A 136 15.31 9.05 -22.80
N GLY A 137 14.07 9.51 -22.57
CA GLY A 137 13.29 9.25 -21.35
C GLY A 137 12.93 7.78 -21.19
N GLY A 138 12.40 7.41 -20.02
CA GLY A 138 11.99 6.05 -19.71
C GLY A 138 10.85 5.55 -20.59
N TYR A 139 10.72 4.22 -20.73
CA TYR A 139 9.75 3.63 -21.66
C TYR A 139 8.28 3.96 -21.34
N LEU A 140 7.91 3.96 -20.06
CA LEU A 140 6.53 4.15 -19.61
C LEU A 140 6.26 5.61 -19.22
N MET A 141 7.19 6.22 -18.46
CA MET A 141 7.02 7.58 -17.97
C MET A 141 8.37 8.28 -17.86
N GLY A 142 8.48 9.47 -18.47
CA GLY A 142 9.66 10.31 -18.34
C GLY A 142 9.90 11.21 -19.55
N ASN A 143 10.38 12.41 -19.26
CA ASN A 143 10.75 13.39 -20.28
C ASN A 143 12.08 13.00 -20.94
N GLY A 144 12.25 13.36 -22.22
CA GLY A 144 13.55 13.28 -22.87
C GLY A 144 14.55 14.27 -22.28
N GLY A 145 15.84 13.93 -22.28
CA GLY A 145 16.90 14.81 -21.83
C GLY A 145 17.13 15.96 -22.81
N ASN A 146 17.57 17.12 -22.33
CA ASN A 146 17.93 18.25 -23.19
C ASN A 146 19.25 17.98 -23.92
N GLY A 147 19.36 18.46 -25.16
CA GLY A 147 20.62 18.44 -25.90
C GLY A 147 21.64 19.42 -25.30
N GLY A 148 22.90 19.02 -25.27
CA GLY A 148 24.01 19.86 -24.82
C GLY A 148 24.25 21.02 -25.80
N SER A 149 24.69 22.18 -25.31
CA SER A 149 25.10 23.27 -26.20
C SER A 149 26.35 22.88 -27.00
N GLY A 150 26.52 23.45 -28.19
CA GLY A 150 27.72 23.22 -29.02
C GLY A 150 28.93 24.07 -28.59
N ALA A 151 30.15 23.55 -28.79
CA ALA A 151 31.36 24.36 -28.73
C ALA A 151 31.46 25.32 -29.94
N PRO A 152 32.34 26.34 -29.95
CA PRO A 152 32.55 27.20 -31.12
C PRO A 152 32.69 26.40 -32.43
N GLY A 153 31.90 26.74 -33.44
CA GLY A 153 31.84 26.03 -34.73
C GLY A 153 31.12 24.67 -34.71
N GLN A 154 30.58 24.23 -33.56
CA GLN A 154 29.84 22.98 -33.41
C GLN A 154 28.35 23.23 -33.14
N ALA A 155 27.51 22.41 -33.76
CA ALA A 155 26.06 22.50 -33.56
C ALA A 155 25.65 22.09 -32.14
N GLY A 156 24.49 22.58 -31.70
CA GLY A 156 23.87 22.13 -30.47
C GLY A 156 23.31 20.71 -30.62
N GLY A 157 23.33 19.93 -29.53
CA GLY A 157 22.84 18.57 -29.50
C GLY A 157 21.32 18.48 -29.65
N ALA A 158 20.82 17.40 -30.23
CA ALA A 158 19.38 17.16 -30.29
C ALA A 158 18.82 16.85 -28.89
N GLY A 159 17.59 17.27 -28.62
CA GLY A 159 16.84 16.84 -27.44
C GLY A 159 16.41 15.37 -27.57
N GLY A 160 16.42 14.65 -26.45
CA GLY A 160 16.01 13.27 -26.36
C GLY A 160 14.51 13.09 -26.50
N ALA A 161 14.09 11.92 -26.99
CA ALA A 161 12.67 11.55 -27.08
C ALA A 161 12.13 11.10 -25.72
N ALA A 162 10.86 11.38 -25.44
CA ALA A 162 10.11 10.75 -24.35
C ALA A 162 9.60 9.34 -24.74
N GLY A 163 9.13 8.56 -23.75
CA GLY A 163 8.54 7.23 -23.95
C GLY A 163 7.04 7.25 -24.22
N LEU A 164 6.27 6.50 -23.44
CA LEU A 164 4.80 6.48 -23.56
C LEU A 164 4.16 7.77 -23.06
N LEU A 165 4.59 8.26 -21.89
CA LEU A 165 4.13 9.49 -21.26
C LEU A 165 5.32 10.40 -20.93
N GLY A 166 5.31 11.66 -21.35
CA GLY A 166 6.36 12.65 -21.07
C GLY A 166 6.66 13.60 -22.24
N ASN A 167 7.30 14.72 -21.96
CA ASN A 167 7.67 15.72 -22.96
C ASN A 167 9.04 15.43 -23.58
N GLY A 168 9.22 15.74 -24.86
CA GLY A 168 10.51 15.68 -25.52
C GLY A 168 11.49 16.72 -24.96
N GLY A 169 12.78 16.38 -24.92
CA GLY A 169 13.81 17.28 -24.44
C GLY A 169 14.04 18.46 -25.39
N ALA A 170 14.45 19.61 -24.89
CA ALA A 170 14.81 20.75 -25.73
C ALA A 170 16.11 20.49 -26.49
N GLY A 171 16.23 21.03 -27.70
CA GLY A 171 17.48 21.05 -28.44
C GLY A 171 18.49 22.02 -27.82
N GLY A 172 19.77 21.64 -27.85
CA GLY A 172 20.86 22.46 -27.34
C GLY A 172 21.13 23.69 -28.19
N VAL A 173 21.61 24.76 -27.56
CA VAL A 173 22.03 25.98 -28.27
C VAL A 173 23.26 25.67 -29.14
N GLY A 174 23.32 26.21 -30.37
CA GLY A 174 24.50 26.10 -31.22
C GLY A 174 25.71 26.82 -30.63
N GLY A 175 26.92 26.34 -30.86
CA GLY A 175 28.12 27.13 -30.56
C GLY A 175 28.30 28.27 -31.55
N THR A 176 29.21 29.21 -31.27
CA THR A 176 29.39 30.41 -32.10
C THR A 176 29.61 30.06 -33.57
N GLY A 177 28.78 30.63 -34.45
CA GLY A 177 28.79 30.33 -35.88
C GLY A 177 28.15 29.00 -36.29
N ALA A 178 27.44 28.32 -35.38
CA ALA A 178 26.80 27.03 -35.63
C ALA A 178 25.31 27.01 -35.25
N SER A 179 24.57 26.09 -35.86
CA SER A 179 23.13 25.91 -35.66
C SER A 179 22.80 25.28 -34.31
N GLY A 180 21.63 25.60 -33.76
CA GLY A 180 21.10 24.88 -32.61
C GLY A 180 20.57 23.48 -32.96
N GLY A 181 20.40 22.66 -31.94
CA GLY A 181 19.93 21.29 -32.03
C GLY A 181 18.42 21.19 -32.17
N LYS A 182 17.93 20.06 -32.71
CA LYS A 182 16.48 19.80 -32.84
C LYS A 182 15.89 19.46 -31.47
N GLY A 183 14.63 19.84 -31.24
CA GLY A 183 13.89 19.34 -30.08
C GLY A 183 13.53 17.86 -30.22
N GLY A 184 13.40 17.17 -29.09
CA GLY A 184 13.02 15.76 -29.03
C GLY A 184 11.52 15.55 -29.19
N THR A 185 11.12 14.33 -29.53
CA THR A 185 9.70 13.98 -29.67
C THR A 185 9.03 13.81 -28.31
N GLY A 186 7.78 14.28 -28.18
CA GLY A 186 6.93 14.01 -27.03
C GLY A 186 6.50 12.55 -26.94
N GLY A 187 5.88 12.20 -25.82
CA GLY A 187 5.45 10.84 -25.51
C GLY A 187 4.33 10.38 -26.43
N TRP A 188 4.31 9.08 -26.70
CA TRP A 188 3.40 8.49 -27.69
C TRP A 188 1.91 8.65 -27.33
N LEU A 189 1.58 8.51 -26.04
CA LEU A 189 0.20 8.64 -25.55
C LEU A 189 -0.10 10.04 -25.00
N TRP A 190 0.87 10.66 -24.34
CA TRP A 190 0.75 12.02 -23.83
C TRP A 190 2.12 12.68 -23.70
N GLY A 191 2.27 13.86 -24.32
CA GLY A 191 3.37 14.77 -24.06
C GLY A 191 3.71 15.64 -25.26
N ASN A 192 4.22 16.84 -25.00
CA ASN A 192 4.58 17.77 -26.06
C ASN A 192 5.99 17.48 -26.59
N GLY A 193 6.21 17.78 -27.88
CA GLY A 193 7.56 17.85 -28.43
C GLY A 193 8.40 18.94 -27.78
N GLY A 194 9.71 18.70 -27.70
CA GLY A 194 10.67 19.66 -27.20
C GLY A 194 10.90 20.80 -28.19
N ALA A 195 11.22 21.98 -27.68
CA ALA A 195 11.58 23.13 -28.51
C ALA A 195 12.96 22.91 -29.17
N GLY A 196 13.14 23.46 -30.37
CA GLY A 196 14.46 23.52 -31.00
C GLY A 196 15.40 24.50 -30.29
N GLY A 197 16.69 24.19 -30.32
CA GLY A 197 17.75 25.06 -29.81
C GLY A 197 18.02 26.23 -30.76
N PRO A 198 18.27 27.44 -30.24
CA PRO A 198 18.67 28.58 -31.05
C PRO A 198 20.10 28.42 -31.60
N ALA A 199 20.39 29.03 -32.75
CA ALA A 199 21.75 29.17 -33.26
C ALA A 199 22.51 30.27 -32.49
N ALA A 200 23.84 30.15 -32.40
CA ALA A 200 24.65 31.24 -31.84
C ALA A 200 25.31 32.06 -32.97
N PRO A 201 25.31 33.41 -32.84
CA PRO A 201 25.88 34.28 -33.85
C PRO A 201 27.37 34.00 -34.07
N ALA A 202 27.84 34.18 -35.31
CA ALA A 202 29.25 34.09 -35.63
C ALA A 202 30.02 35.21 -34.90
N ALA A 203 31.18 34.89 -34.32
CA ALA A 203 32.06 35.91 -33.76
C ALA A 203 32.47 36.89 -34.88
N ALA A 204 32.21 38.18 -34.68
CA ALA A 204 32.61 39.22 -35.62
C ALA A 204 34.14 39.18 -35.82
N PRO A 205 34.65 39.37 -37.05
CA PRO A 205 36.10 39.36 -37.27
C PRO A 205 36.75 40.45 -36.42
N VAL A 206 37.74 40.06 -35.61
CA VAL A 206 38.59 41.01 -34.90
C VAL A 206 39.30 41.84 -35.98
N ALA A 207 38.94 43.11 -36.11
CA ALA A 207 39.63 44.03 -36.99
C ALA A 207 41.10 44.08 -36.55
N GLN A 208 42.00 43.50 -37.36
CA GLN A 208 43.43 43.69 -37.19
C GLN A 208 43.71 45.19 -37.36
N VAL A 209 43.91 45.88 -36.24
CA VAL A 209 44.50 47.22 -36.24
C VAL A 209 45.92 47.04 -36.76
N ALA A 210 46.11 47.29 -38.05
CA ALA A 210 47.41 47.36 -38.67
C ALA A 210 48.16 48.55 -38.06
N THR A 211 49.02 48.28 -37.07
CA THR A 211 50.01 49.25 -36.62
C THR A 211 51.03 49.45 -37.74
N ARG A 212 50.76 50.38 -38.66
CA ARG A 212 51.79 50.93 -39.54
C ARG A 212 52.62 51.90 -38.71
N CYS A 213 53.78 51.44 -38.22
CA CYS A 213 54.87 52.35 -37.87
C CYS A 213 55.59 52.77 -39.16
N SER A 214 55.50 54.04 -39.51
CA SER A 214 56.46 54.77 -40.34
C SER A 214 56.47 56.22 -39.86
#